data_AF-A0A2D8I572-F1
#
_entry.id   AF-A0A2D8I572-F1
#
_cell.length_a   1.000
_cell.length_b   1.000
_cell.length_c   1.000
_cell.angle_alpha   90.00
_cell.angle_beta   90.00
_cell.angle_gamma   90.00
#
_symmetry.space_group_name_H-M   'P 1'
#
loop_
_entity.id
_entity.type
_entity.pdbx_description
1 polymer ?
#
loop_
_entity_poly.entity_id
_entity_poly.type
_entity_poly.pdbx_seq_one_letter_code
_entity_poly.pdbx_strand_id
1 'polypeptide(L)' 'MTLLENHINQLKELALRLIDQRNAKILVSPLANESGYWFGGGNIIQEEDGRILICGRYRNAGDSTTGVGAGERGLEFAIF' A
#
# COMPACT_ATOMS: atom_id res chain seq x y z
N MET A 1 10.92 -26.33 -8.37
CA MET A 1 11.32 -25.15 -9.13
C MET A 1 12.38 -24.42 -8.33
N THR A 2 13.59 -24.29 -8.86
CA THR A 2 14.73 -23.67 -8.17
C THR A 2 14.90 -22.25 -8.71
N LEU A 3 14.97 -21.25 -7.84
CA LEU A 3 15.21 -19.87 -8.26
C LEU A 3 16.65 -19.73 -8.76
N LEU A 4 16.83 -19.02 -9.88
CA LEU A 4 18.15 -18.59 -10.34
C LEU A 4 18.73 -17.59 -9.35
N GLU A 5 20.05 -17.56 -9.22
CA GLU A 5 20.76 -16.65 -8.29
C GLU A 5 20.38 -15.18 -8.50
N ASN A 6 20.20 -14.75 -9.76
CA ASN A 6 19.73 -13.40 -10.07
C ASN A 6 18.34 -13.10 -9.48
N HIS A 7 17.40 -14.05 -9.53
CA HIS A 7 16.07 -13.86 -8.94
C HIS A 7 16.15 -13.75 -7.41
N ILE A 8 17.05 -14.50 -6.78
CA ILE A 8 17.28 -14.41 -5.33
C ILE A 8 17.78 -13.00 -4.98
N ASN A 9 18.71 -12.44 -5.76
CA ASN A 9 19.22 -11.09 -5.53
C ASN A 9 18.16 -10.01 -5.74
N GLN A 10 17.31 -10.14 -6.77
CA GLN A 10 16.19 -9.22 -7.00
C GLN A 10 15.18 -9.24 -5.86
N LEU A 11 14.85 -10.41 -5.31
CA LEU A 11 13.94 -10.52 -4.17
C LEU A 11 14.54 -9.92 -2.88
N LYS A 12 15.85 -10.10 -2.66
CA LYS A 12 16.56 -9.45 -1.53
C LYS A 12 16.50 -7.93 -1.65
N GLU A 13 16.78 -7.39 -2.84
CA GLU A 13 16.70 -5.96 -3.10
C GLU A 13 15.27 -5.42 -2.90
N LEU A 14 14.25 -6.14 -3.38
CA LEU A 14 12.86 -5.79 -3.14
C LEU A 14 12.54 -5.75 -1.64
N ALA A 15 12.94 -6.77 -0.89
CA ALA A 15 12.70 -6.84 0.55
C ALA A 15 13.39 -5.69 1.31
N LEU A 16 14.63 -5.35 0.93
CA LEU A 16 15.35 -4.21 1.50
C LEU A 16 14.64 -2.89 1.23
N ARG A 17 14.13 -2.68 0.02
CA ARG A 17 13.36 -1.47 -0.33
C ARG A 17 12.04 -1.35 0.43
N LEU A 18 11.37 -2.46 0.70
CA LEU A 18 10.09 -2.46 1.45
C LEU A 18 10.26 -2.04 2.91
N ILE A 19 11.44 -2.23 3.51
CA ILE A 19 11.71 -1.88 4.90
C ILE A 19 12.49 -0.57 5.08
N ASP A 20 12.95 0.06 3.98
CA ASP A 20 13.71 1.30 4.04
C ASP A 20 12.79 2.52 4.24
N GLN A 21 12.43 2.76 5.50
CA GLN A 21 11.56 3.89 5.89
C GLN A 21 12.17 5.27 5.60
N ARG A 22 13.48 5.39 5.38
CA ARG A 22 14.13 6.68 5.10
C ARG A 22 13.92 7.14 3.67
N ASN A 23 13.85 6.18 2.74
CA ASN A 23 13.64 6.44 1.31
C ASN A 23 12.20 6.18 0.86
N ALA A 24 11.36 5.58 1.72
CA ALA A 24 9.94 5.40 1.46
C ALA A 24 9.24 6.75 1.26
N LYS A 25 8.37 6.81 0.26
CA LYS A 25 7.53 7.99 -0.03
C LYS A 25 6.07 7.60 0.10
N ILE A 26 5.29 8.47 0.74
CA ILE A 26 3.85 8.32 0.83
C ILE A 26 3.25 8.73 -0.52
N LEU A 27 2.62 7.78 -1.21
CA LEU A 27 1.89 8.05 -2.46
C LEU A 27 0.49 8.60 -2.20
N VAL A 28 -0.20 8.06 -1.20
CA VAL A 28 -1.52 8.52 -0.74
C VAL A 28 -1.45 8.68 0.77
N SER A 29 -1.63 9.91 1.25
CA SER A 29 -1.62 10.20 2.69
C SER A 29 -2.79 9.52 3.38
N PRO A 30 -2.61 8.96 4.59
CA PRO A 30 -3.72 8.47 5.40
C PRO A 30 -4.62 9.64 5.82
N LEU A 31 -5.86 9.35 6.23
CA LEU A 31 -6.78 10.38 6.73
C LEU A 31 -6.33 10.97 8.08
N ALA A 32 -5.55 10.22 8.87
CA ALA A 32 -4.95 10.67 10.12
C ALA A 32 -3.55 10.09 10.29
N ASN A 33 -2.67 10.81 11.00
CA ASN A 33 -1.32 10.36 11.32
C ASN A 33 -1.30 9.60 12.65
N GLU A 34 -2.04 8.50 12.73
CA GLU A 34 -2.14 7.66 13.92
C GLU A 34 -2.28 6.17 13.56
N SER A 35 -2.04 5.31 14.55
CA SER A 35 -2.08 3.86 14.33
C SER A 35 -3.43 3.39 13.81
N GLY A 36 -3.42 2.51 12.81
CA GLY A 36 -4.63 1.96 12.19
C GLY A 36 -5.16 2.75 10.99
N TYR A 37 -4.58 3.91 10.66
CA TYR A 37 -4.97 4.70 9.49
C TYR A 37 -4.01 4.50 8.33
N TRP A 38 -4.52 4.08 7.19
CA TRP A 38 -3.75 3.87 5.97
C TRP A 38 -4.69 3.79 4.75
N PHE A 39 -4.13 4.01 3.56
CA PHE A 39 -4.83 3.77 2.31
C PHE A 39 -4.55 2.35 1.83
N GLY A 40 -5.60 1.52 1.80
CA GLY A 40 -5.55 0.18 1.25
C GLY A 40 -5.64 0.22 -0.26
N GLY A 41 -4.48 0.23 -0.91
CA GLY A 41 -4.37 0.10 -2.36
C GLY A 41 -4.87 -1.26 -2.85
N GLY A 42 -5.63 -1.22 -3.94
CA GLY A 42 -6.00 -2.36 -4.77
C GLY A 42 -5.12 -2.40 -6.01
N ASN A 43 -5.75 -2.38 -7.18
CA ASN A 43 -5.04 -2.41 -8.44
C ASN A 43 -4.32 -1.08 -8.71
N ILE A 44 -3.12 -1.18 -9.27
CA ILE A 44 -2.29 -0.05 -9.69
C ILE A 44 -2.08 -0.18 -11.20
N ILE A 45 -2.30 0.91 -11.94
CA ILE A 45 -1.96 1.04 -13.34
C ILE A 45 -0.91 2.15 -13.45
N GLN A 46 0.17 1.89 -14.17
CA GLN A 46 1.13 2.91 -14.56
C GLN A 46 0.94 3.19 -16.06
N GLU A 47 0.65 4.43 -16.40
CA GLU A 47 0.56 4.91 -17.78
C GLU A 47 1.96 5.12 -18.36
N GLU A 48 2.06 5.22 -19.70
CA GLU A 48 3.34 5.34 -20.41
C GLU A 48 4.15 6.59 -20.01
N ASP A 49 3.47 7.67 -19.61
CA ASP A 49 4.09 8.92 -19.14
C ASP A 49 4.55 8.85 -17.67
N GLY A 50 4.33 7.71 -17.00
CA GLY A 50 4.67 7.48 -15.61
C GLY A 50 3.59 7.90 -14.61
N ARG A 51 2.42 8.36 -15.06
CA ARG A 51 1.27 8.59 -14.17
C ARG A 51 0.81 7.26 -13.58
N ILE A 52 0.48 7.28 -12.30
CA ILE A 52 -0.01 6.11 -11.57
C ILE A 52 -1.48 6.34 -11.26
N LEU A 53 -2.33 5.44 -11.74
CA LEU A 53 -3.72 5.32 -11.32
C LEU A 53 -3.82 4.25 -10.25
N ILE A 54 -4.29 4.64 -9.07
CA ILE A 54 -4.48 3.71 -7.95
C ILE A 54 -5.93 3.72 -7.49
N CYS A 55 -6.53 2.54 -7.41
CA CYS A 55 -7.84 2.37 -6.78
C CYS A 55 -7.69 1.75 -5.40
N GLY A 56 -8.53 2.16 -4.45
CA GLY A 56 -8.42 1.64 -3.10
C GLY A 56 -9.45 2.23 -2.16
N ARG A 57 -9.25 2.00 -0.86
CA ARG A 57 -10.12 2.52 0.19
C ARG A 57 -9.29 2.99 1.38
N TYR A 58 -9.74 4.05 2.02
CA TYR A 58 -9.19 4.44 3.30
C TYR A 58 -9.62 3.46 4.39
N ARG A 59 -8.70 3.23 5.33
CA ARG A 59 -8.89 2.40 6.51
C ARG A 59 -8.61 3.25 7.75
N ASN A 60 -9.33 2.97 8.84
CA ASN A 60 -9.18 3.62 10.14
C ASN A 60 -8.92 2.57 11.24
N ALA A 61 -8.63 3.06 12.44
CA ALA A 61 -8.54 2.22 13.64
C ALA A 61 -9.90 1.53 13.90
N GLY A 62 -9.91 0.19 13.92
CA GLY A 62 -11.13 -0.62 13.98
C GLY A 62 -11.32 -1.47 12.72
N ASP A 63 -11.58 -0.85 11.57
CA ASP A 63 -11.74 -1.56 10.29
C ASP A 63 -10.46 -2.33 9.89
N SER A 64 -9.28 -1.76 10.20
CA SER A 64 -7.98 -2.39 9.99
C SER A 64 -7.69 -3.60 10.88
N THR A 65 -8.35 -3.74 12.04
CA THR A 65 -7.96 -4.71 13.09
C THR A 65 -9.05 -5.72 13.44
N THR A 66 -10.32 -5.41 13.21
CA THR A 66 -11.47 -6.23 13.67
C THR A 66 -12.42 -6.65 12.54
N GLY A 67 -12.12 -6.25 11.30
CA GLY A 67 -12.91 -6.58 10.12
C GLY A 67 -14.00 -5.56 9.80
N VAL A 68 -14.56 -5.69 8.59
CA VAL A 68 -15.45 -4.74 7.88
C VAL A 68 -16.78 -4.36 8.58
N GLY A 69 -16.97 -4.77 9.83
CA GLY A 69 -18.18 -4.54 10.63
C GLY A 69 -17.96 -3.95 12.02
N ALA A 70 -16.71 -3.66 12.43
CA ALA A 70 -16.39 -3.24 13.80
C ALA A 70 -15.73 -1.83 13.91
N GLY A 71 -15.60 -1.11 12.79
CA GLY A 71 -15.23 0.30 12.74
C GLY A 71 -16.18 1.10 11.83
N GLU A 72 -16.07 2.43 11.83
CA GLU A 72 -16.81 3.26 10.87
C GLU A 72 -16.40 2.83 9.44
N ARG A 73 -17.37 2.36 8.65
CA ARG A 73 -17.10 1.65 7.41
C ARG A 73 -16.39 2.54 6.40
N GLY A 74 -15.19 2.10 5.99
CA GLY A 74 -14.49 2.43 4.75
C GLY A 74 -14.88 3.76 4.11
N LEU A 75 -14.27 4.84 4.61
CA LEU A 75 -14.29 6.14 3.96
C LEU A 75 -13.85 5.98 2.50
N GLU A 76 -14.75 6.38 1.62
CA GLU A 76 -14.65 6.63 0.18
C GLU A 76 -13.75 5.71 -0.66
N PHE A 77 -14.35 5.07 -1.67
CA PHE A 77 -13.57 4.55 -2.79
C PHE A 77 -12.98 5.74 -3.55
N ALA A 78 -11.66 5.80 -3.61
CA ALA A 78 -10.94 6.85 -4.29
C ALA A 78 -10.12 6.29 -5.45
N ILE A 79 -10.08 7.05 -6.54
CA ILE A 79 -9.16 6.88 -7.66
C ILE A 79 -8.25 8.10 -7.65
N PHE A 80 -6.96 7.88 -7.47
CA PHE A 80 -5.92 8.91 -7.58
C PHE A 80 -5.14 8.71 -8.87
#